data_AF-A0A973H0B9-F1
#
_entry.id   AF-A0A973H0B9-F1
#
_cell.length_a   1.000
_cell.length_b   1.000
_cell.length_c   1.000
_cell.angle_alpha   90.00
_cell.angle_beta   90.00
_cell.angle_gamma   90.00
#
_symmetry.space_group_name_H-M   'P 1'
#
loop_
_entity.id
_entity.type
_entity.pdbx_description
1 polymer ?
#
loop_
_entity_poly.entity_id
_entity_poly.type
_entity_poly.pdbx_seq_one_letter_code
_entity_poly.pdbx_strand_id
1 'polypeptide(L)'
;ALDVFTKLNYPTEKVTLLLNTTVEQGGLARKDIEMTLHRPITQVLPYAGDLYLSALNRGVPPALELATKPLGGILERWAFQLSAESQRAKPPVVPTPAWLRVAQAMQPRKGR
;
A
#
# COMPACT_ATOMS: atom_id res chain seq x y z
N ALA A 1 -16.22 -9.02 11.99
CA ALA A 1 -15.46 -9.59 10.83
C ALA A 1 -14.01 -9.88 11.20
N LEU A 2 -13.27 -8.94 11.81
CA LEU A 2 -11.90 -9.18 12.27
C LEU A 2 -11.80 -10.28 13.34
N ASP A 3 -12.84 -10.46 14.16
CA ASP A 3 -12.90 -11.49 15.21
C ASP A 3 -12.77 -12.91 14.67
N VAL A 4 -13.07 -13.13 13.38
CA VAL A 4 -12.89 -14.44 12.74
C VAL A 4 -11.41 -14.81 12.71
N PHE A 5 -10.53 -13.86 12.38
CA PHE A 5 -9.08 -14.11 12.40
C PHE A 5 -8.58 -14.41 13.82
N THR A 6 -9.15 -13.75 14.83
CA THR A 6 -8.87 -14.05 16.24
C THR A 6 -9.34 -15.45 16.62
N LYS A 7 -10.56 -15.84 16.23
CA LYS A 7 -11.12 -17.19 16.49
C LYS A 7 -10.31 -18.30 15.80
N LEU A 8 -9.72 -17.99 14.65
CA LEU A 8 -8.85 -18.89 13.90
C LEU A 8 -7.39 -18.83 14.39
N ASN A 9 -7.11 -18.16 15.51
CA ASN A 9 -5.77 -18.01 16.10
C ASN A 9 -4.72 -17.41 15.16
N TYR A 10 -5.13 -16.52 14.25
CA TYR A 10 -4.16 -15.74 13.47
C TYR A 10 -3.48 -14.73 14.40
N PRO A 11 -2.14 -14.71 14.45
CA PRO A 11 -1.42 -13.68 15.19
C PRO A 11 -1.75 -12.30 14.65
N THR A 12 -1.83 -11.32 15.56
CA THR A 12 -2.28 -9.96 15.22
C THR A 12 -1.33 -9.25 14.25
N GLU A 13 -0.05 -9.56 14.33
CA GLU A 13 1.02 -9.09 13.45
C GLU A 13 0.89 -9.61 12.01
N LYS A 14 0.07 -10.65 11.78
CA LYS A 14 -0.26 -11.14 10.44
C LYS A 14 -1.51 -10.50 9.85
N VAL A 15 -2.23 -9.68 10.62
CA VAL A 15 -3.44 -8.99 10.17
C VAL A 15 -3.14 -7.50 10.03
N THR A 16 -3.04 -7.05 8.78
CA THR A 16 -2.77 -5.64 8.45
C THR A 16 -4.02 -4.97 7.91
N LEU A 17 -4.37 -3.80 8.46
CA LEU A 17 -5.51 -3.02 7.97
C LEU A 17 -5.09 -2.01 6.92
N LEU A 18 -5.76 -2.08 5.78
CA LEU A 18 -5.65 -1.11 4.69
C LEU A 18 -6.99 -0.41 4.51
N LEU A 19 -6.95 0.93 4.47
CA LEU A 19 -8.12 1.73 4.15
C LEU A 19 -8.16 2.00 2.65
N ASN A 20 -9.17 1.47 1.97
CA ASN A 20 -9.47 1.82 0.59
C ASN A 20 -10.48 2.98 0.57
N THR A 21 -10.02 4.19 0.20
CA THR A 21 -10.90 5.36 0.11
C THR A 21 -11.70 5.31 -1.19
N THR A 22 -13.00 5.01 -1.08
CA THR A 22 -13.90 4.82 -2.22
C THR A 22 -14.70 6.06 -2.62
N VAL A 23 -14.65 7.12 -1.81
CA VAL A 23 -15.35 8.39 -2.06
C VAL A 23 -14.36 9.55 -2.08
N GLU A 24 -14.59 10.53 -2.95
CA GLU A 24 -13.72 11.70 -3.08
C GLU A 24 -13.78 12.61 -1.85
N GLN A 25 -14.98 12.79 -1.29
CA GLN A 25 -15.24 13.65 -0.14
C GLN A 25 -16.27 13.01 0.80
N GLY A 26 -16.28 13.45 2.07
CA GLY A 26 -17.28 13.01 3.05
C GLY A 26 -17.10 11.58 3.58
N GLY A 27 -15.94 10.96 3.36
CA GLY A 27 -15.61 9.66 3.95
C GLY A 27 -15.42 9.73 5.47
N LEU A 28 -15.56 8.59 6.13
CA LEU A 28 -15.28 8.46 7.57
C LEU A 28 -13.85 8.88 7.88
N ALA A 29 -13.67 9.62 8.98
CA ALA A 29 -12.34 10.00 9.42
C ALA A 29 -11.57 8.74 9.84
N ARG A 30 -10.30 8.67 9.43
CA ARG A 30 -9.39 7.55 9.76
C ARG A 30 -9.40 7.21 11.25
N LYS A 31 -9.38 8.24 12.10
CA LYS A 31 -9.35 8.10 13.56
C LYS A 31 -10.60 7.36 14.09
N ASP A 32 -11.76 7.65 13.53
CA ASP A 32 -13.03 7.03 13.96
C ASP A 32 -13.07 5.55 13.55
N ILE A 33 -12.53 5.22 12.37
CA ILE A 33 -12.37 3.84 11.91
C ILE A 33 -11.40 3.07 12.83
N GLU A 34 -10.21 3.62 13.10
CA GLU A 34 -9.20 3.00 13.97
C GLU A 34 -9.72 2.78 15.40
N MET A 35 -10.47 3.76 15.94
CA MET A 35 -11.10 3.67 17.25
C MET A 35 -12.15 2.55 17.31
N THR A 36 -13.00 2.46 16.28
CA THR A 36 -14.06 1.44 16.21
C THR A 36 -13.50 0.03 16.02
N LEU A 37 -12.41 -0.10 15.24
CA LEU A 37 -11.77 -1.39 14.97
C LEU A 37 -10.76 -1.79 16.05
N HIS A 38 -10.42 -0.89 16.98
CA HIS A 38 -9.36 -1.05 17.98
C HIS A 38 -8.02 -1.48 17.37
N ARG A 39 -7.73 -1.00 16.15
CA ARG A 39 -6.57 -1.40 15.36
C ARG A 39 -6.08 -0.22 14.51
N PRO A 40 -4.76 -0.02 14.37
CA PRO A 40 -4.23 1.01 13.50
C PRO A 40 -4.40 0.64 12.02
N ILE A 41 -4.71 1.63 11.18
CA ILE A 41 -4.63 1.50 9.73
C ILE A 41 -3.18 1.72 9.33
N THR A 42 -2.54 0.72 8.74
CA THR A 42 -1.13 0.85 8.34
C THR A 42 -0.98 1.62 7.05
N GLN A 43 -1.94 1.49 6.15
CA GLN A 43 -1.88 2.05 4.80
C GLN A 43 -3.23 2.60 4.33
N VAL A 44 -3.17 3.65 3.51
CA VAL A 44 -4.35 4.31 2.92
C VAL A 44 -4.19 4.36 1.40
N LEU A 45 -5.15 3.78 0.71
CA LEU A 45 -5.27 3.86 -0.74
C LEU A 45 -6.15 5.08 -1.05
N PRO A 46 -5.61 6.16 -1.65
CA PRO A 46 -6.38 7.37 -1.89
C PRO A 46 -7.47 7.11 -2.93
N TYR A 47 -8.51 7.94 -2.88
CA TYR A 47 -9.50 7.99 -3.94
C TYR A 47 -8.82 8.39 -5.25
N ALA A 48 -8.99 7.56 -6.28
CA ALA A 48 -8.44 7.77 -7.61
C ALA A 48 -9.38 7.18 -8.67
N GLY A 49 -10.66 7.58 -8.64
CA GLY A 49 -11.75 7.00 -9.41
C GLY A 49 -11.43 6.79 -10.90
N ASP A 50 -11.07 7.87 -11.59
CA ASP A 50 -10.76 7.83 -13.03
C ASP A 50 -9.58 6.92 -13.37
N LEU A 51 -8.53 6.93 -12.53
CA LEU A 51 -7.33 6.12 -12.73
C LEU A 51 -7.66 4.62 -12.56
N TYR A 52 -8.47 4.27 -11.56
CA TYR A 52 -8.93 2.89 -11.39
C TYR A 52 -9.85 2.44 -12.51
N LEU A 53 -10.82 3.28 -12.90
CA LEU A 53 -11.76 2.95 -13.97
C LEU A 53 -11.03 2.75 -15.30
N SER A 54 -10.07 3.62 -15.63
CA SER A 54 -9.23 3.48 -16.81
C SER A 54 -8.43 2.16 -16.78
N ALA A 55 -7.78 1.86 -15.66
CA ALA A 55 -7.02 0.61 -15.50
C ALA A 55 -7.90 -0.64 -15.66
N LEU A 56 -9.12 -0.61 -15.12
CA LEU A 56 -10.09 -1.69 -15.20
C LEU A 56 -10.55 -1.90 -16.66
N ASN A 57 -10.89 -0.82 -17.37
CA ASN A 57 -11.32 -0.87 -18.76
C ASN A 57 -10.21 -1.32 -19.71
N ARG A 58 -8.96 -0.94 -19.44
CA ARG A 58 -7.79 -1.32 -20.27
C ARG A 58 -7.23 -2.70 -19.93
N GLY A 59 -7.56 -3.25 -18.77
CA GLY A 59 -6.97 -4.49 -18.25
C GLY A 59 -5.49 -4.34 -17.85
N VAL A 60 -5.02 -3.11 -17.58
CA VAL A 60 -3.63 -2.84 -17.18
C VAL A 60 -3.61 -2.28 -15.76
N PRO A 61 -2.99 -2.96 -14.79
CA PRO A 61 -2.94 -2.48 -13.41
C PRO A 61 -2.24 -1.12 -13.26
N PRO A 62 -2.68 -0.26 -12.32
CA PRO A 62 -2.03 1.02 -12.02
C PRO A 62 -0.55 0.89 -11.65
N ALA A 63 -0.15 -0.24 -11.05
CA ALA A 63 1.25 -0.51 -10.73
C ALA A 63 2.16 -0.58 -11.97
N LEU A 64 1.61 -0.89 -13.15
CA LEU A 64 2.35 -0.96 -14.41
C LEU A 64 2.20 0.33 -15.22
N GLU A 65 0.98 0.77 -15.47
CA GLU A 65 0.71 1.94 -16.33
C GLU A 65 1.06 3.27 -15.64
N LEU A 66 0.92 3.33 -14.31
CA LEU A 66 1.08 4.54 -13.51
C LEU A 66 2.29 4.46 -12.58
N ALA A 67 3.30 3.65 -12.93
CA ALA A 67 4.47 3.36 -12.10
C ALA A 67 5.26 4.60 -11.65
N THR A 68 5.25 5.68 -12.44
CA THR A 68 5.91 6.96 -12.12
C THR A 68 4.98 7.98 -11.46
N LYS A 69 3.68 7.67 -11.36
CA LYS A 69 2.68 8.53 -10.72
C LYS A 69 2.52 8.18 -9.24
N PRO A 70 1.93 9.06 -8.42
CA PRO A 70 1.75 8.83 -6.99
C PRO A 70 1.08 7.49 -6.68
N LEU A 71 0.08 7.10 -7.46
CA LEU A 71 -0.65 5.85 -7.27
C LEU A 71 0.23 4.60 -7.44
N GLY A 72 1.01 4.52 -8.53
CA GLY A 72 1.95 3.43 -8.73
C GLY A 72 3.03 3.41 -7.65
N GLY A 73 3.57 4.57 -7.29
CA GLY A 73 4.57 4.68 -6.23
C GLY A 73 4.06 4.24 -4.85
N ILE A 74 2.78 4.48 -4.52
CA ILE A 74 2.15 3.95 -3.30
C ILE A 74 2.16 2.42 -3.32
N LEU A 75 1.69 1.82 -4.41
CA LEU A 75 1.62 0.36 -4.55
C LEU A 75 3.00 -0.29 -4.49
N GLU A 76 4.01 0.29 -5.15
CA GLU A 76 5.39 -0.22 -5.11
C GLU A 76 5.99 -0.16 -3.70
N ARG A 77 5.79 0.96 -2.98
CA ARG A 77 6.26 1.08 -1.59
C ARG A 77 5.59 0.07 -0.67
N TRP A 78 4.30 -0.21 -0.87
CA TRP A 78 3.59 -1.21 -0.08
C TRP A 78 4.07 -2.63 -0.37
N ALA A 79 4.25 -2.98 -1.65
CA ALA A 79 4.82 -4.26 -2.02
C ALA A 79 6.20 -4.46 -1.36
N PHE A 80 7.03 -3.40 -1.33
CA PHE A 80 8.30 -3.44 -0.62
C PHE A 80 8.12 -3.63 0.89
N GLN A 81 7.22 -2.90 1.55
CA GLN A 81 6.97 -3.04 2.99
C GLN A 81 6.42 -4.43 3.39
N LEU A 82 5.63 -5.07 2.53
CA LEU A 82 5.12 -6.43 2.72
C LEU A 82 6.17 -7.51 2.44
N SER A 83 7.28 -7.16 1.77
CA SER A 83 8.35 -8.11 1.47
C SER A 83 9.10 -8.53 2.74
N ALA A 84 9.63 -9.75 2.74
CA ALA A 84 10.39 -10.27 3.89
C ALA A 84 11.59 -9.36 4.20
N GLU A 85 11.96 -9.26 5.48
CA GLU A 85 13.10 -8.45 5.89
C GLU A 85 14.40 -8.85 5.17
N SER A 86 14.61 -10.15 4.96
CA SER A 86 15.73 -10.68 4.17
C SER A 86 15.74 -10.20 2.72
N GLN A 87 14.56 -10.00 2.11
CA GLN A 87 14.40 -9.50 0.74
C GLN A 87 14.56 -7.98 0.65
N ARG A 88 14.22 -7.25 1.72
CA ARG A 88 14.45 -5.80 1.79
C ARG A 88 15.91 -5.46 2.06
N ALA A 89 16.59 -6.27 2.87
CA ALA A 89 17.98 -6.04 3.28
C ALA A 89 19.00 -6.31 2.16
N LYS A 90 18.66 -7.16 1.19
CA LYS A 90 19.56 -7.53 0.09
C LYS A 90 18.97 -7.10 -1.25
N PRO A 91 19.69 -6.32 -2.06
CA PRO A 91 19.24 -6.02 -3.41
C PRO A 91 19.13 -7.34 -4.22
N PRO A 92 18.11 -7.46 -5.09
CA PRO A 92 18.00 -8.60 -5.98
C PRO A 92 19.15 -8.62 -6.99
N VAL A 93 19.51 -9.81 -7.47
CA VAL A 93 20.59 -9.99 -8.48
C VAL A 93 20.32 -9.18 -9.75
N VAL A 94 19.05 -9.10 -10.16
CA VAL A 94 18.60 -8.26 -11.27
C VAL A 94 17.51 -7.31 -10.76
N PRO A 95 17.84 -6.04 -10.47
CA PRO A 95 16.86 -5.08 -9.96
C PRO A 95 15.85 -4.69 -11.03
N THR A 96 14.56 -4.77 -10.67
CA THR A 96 13.47 -4.32 -11.53
C THR A 96 13.35 -2.80 -11.49
N PRO A 97 12.72 -2.16 -12.50
CA PRO A 97 12.46 -0.72 -12.47
C PRO A 97 11.67 -0.28 -11.23
N ALA A 98 10.73 -1.11 -10.75
CA ALA A 98 9.96 -0.86 -9.54
C ALA A 98 10.86 -0.88 -8.28
N TRP A 99 11.76 -1.86 -8.18
CA TRP A 99 12.72 -1.93 -7.08
C TRP A 99 13.64 -0.70 -7.06
N LEU A 100 14.15 -0.27 -8.23
CA LEU A 100 15.00 0.92 -8.34
C LEU A 100 14.27 2.19 -7.88
N ARG A 101 13.00 2.37 -8.27
CA ARG A 101 12.19 3.52 -7.83
C ARG A 101 11.99 3.53 -6.31
N VAL A 102 11.66 2.38 -5.72
CA VAL A 102 11.49 2.29 -4.27
C VAL A 102 12.81 2.51 -3.54
N ALA A 103 13.91 1.92 -4.01
CA ALA A 103 15.23 2.11 -3.43
C ALA A 103 15.65 3.60 -3.45
N GLN A 104 15.39 4.32 -4.54
CA GLN A 104 15.62 5.76 -4.63
C GLN A 104 14.72 6.55 -3.67
N ALA A 105 13.44 6.19 -3.55
CA ALA A 105 12.50 6.88 -2.67
C ALA A 105 12.77 6.67 -1.17
N MET A 106 13.38 5.54 -0.80
CA MET A 106 13.74 5.21 0.58
C MET A 106 15.10 5.78 1.03
N GLN A 107 15.92 6.28 0.10
CA GLN A 107 17.16 6.96 0.47
C GLN A 107 16.81 8.23 1.25
N PRO A 108 17.40 8.45 2.43
CA PRO A 108 17.19 9.70 3.16
C PRO A 108 17.62 10.84 2.25
N ARG A 109 16.72 11.80 2.01
CA ARG A 109 17.08 13.04 1.32
C ARG A 109 18.20 13.68 2.13
N LYS A 110 19.43 13.61 1.63
CA LYS A 110 20.51 14.49 2.10
C LYS A 110 19.98 15.91 1.91
N GLY A 111 19.81 16.62 3.03
CA GLY A 111 19.16 17.92 3.07
C GLY A 111 19.72 18.88 2.02
N ARG A 112 18.82 19.63 1.41
CA ARG A 112 19.13 20.94 0.84
C ARG A 112 19.04 21.97 1.95
#